data_AF-A0A8T9ZYB1-F1
#
_entry.id   AF-A0A8T9ZYB1-F1
#
_cell.length_a   1.000
_cell.length_b   1.000
_cell.length_c   1.000
_cell.angle_alpha   90.00
_cell.angle_beta   90.00
_cell.angle_gamma   90.00
#
_symmetry.space_group_name_H-M   'P 1'
#
loop_
_entity.id
_entity.type
_entity.pdbx_description
1 polymer ?
#
loop_
_entity_poly.entity_id
_entity_poly.type
_entity_poly.pdbx_seq_one_letter_code
_entity_poly.pdbx_strand_id
1 'polypeptide(L)' 'MIDASLHTYDAVLAVMMLPVVVGAIVSVVSSISATLGLGVGGIPSLGVLGYALFIDPPREVD' A
#
# COMPACT_ATOMS: atom_id res chain seq x y z
N MET A 1 -8.56 13.47 21.77
CA MET A 1 -9.38 12.41 21.16
C MET A 1 -8.67 12.09 19.86
N ILE A 2 -7.95 10.97 19.77
CA ILE A 2 -7.37 10.58 18.47
C ILE A 2 -8.53 10.02 17.67
N ASP A 3 -8.92 10.70 16.61
CA ASP A 3 -10.08 10.31 15.83
C ASP A 3 -9.87 8.95 15.18
N ALA A 4 -10.93 8.13 15.17
CA ALA A 4 -10.92 6.83 14.52
C ALA A 4 -10.63 6.94 13.01
N SER A 5 -10.90 8.11 12.40
CA SER A 5 -10.55 8.42 11.02
C SER A 5 -9.03 8.46 10.81
N LEU A 6 -8.28 9.08 11.73
CA LEU A 6 -6.82 9.18 11.67
C LEU A 6 -6.18 7.78 11.63
N HIS A 7 -6.65 6.87 12.49
CA HIS A 7 -6.20 5.48 12.51
C HIS A 7 -6.55 4.70 11.23
N THR A 8 -7.65 5.07 10.56
CA THR A 8 -8.07 4.41 9.32
C THR A 8 -7.13 4.78 8.16
N TYR A 9 -6.77 6.05 8.04
CA TYR A 9 -5.81 6.50 7.03
C TYR A 9 -4.41 5.93 7.27
N ASP A 10 -3.97 5.84 8.52
CA ASP A 10 -2.71 5.20 8.90
C ASP A 10 -2.70 3.71 8.50
N ALA A 11 -3.82 3.01 8.69
CA ALA A 11 -3.95 1.61 8.28
C ALA A 11 -3.92 1.46 6.75
N VAL A 12 -4.57 2.34 6.00
CA VAL A 12 -4.51 2.35 4.52
C VAL A 12 -3.08 2.58 4.04
N LEU A 13 -2.35 3.49 4.67
CA LEU A 13 -0.94 3.75 4.37
C LEU A 13 -0.06 2.52 4.65
N ALA A 14 -0.29 1.81 5.76
CA ALA A 14 0.42 0.58 6.05
C ALA A 14 0.11 -0.52 5.02
N VAL A 15 -1.16 -0.66 4.63
CA VAL A 15 -1.61 -1.65 3.64
C VAL A 15 -1.06 -1.34 2.25
N MET A 16 -0.88 -0.07 1.88
CA MET A 16 -0.34 0.30 0.57
C MET A 16 1.08 -0.26 0.36
N MET A 17 1.88 -0.39 1.41
CA MET A 17 3.28 -0.82 1.31
C MET A 17 3.43 -2.35 1.35
N LEU A 18 2.44 -3.06 1.89
CA LEU A 18 2.50 -4.51 2.05
C LEU A 18 2.81 -5.27 0.75
N PRO A 19 2.16 -5.00 -0.39
CA PRO A 19 2.41 -5.76 -1.60
C PRO A 19 3.83 -5.56 -2.15
N VAL A 20 4.41 -4.36 -2.01
CA VAL A 20 5.82 -4.11 -2.40
C VAL A 20 6.77 -4.88 -1.49
N VAL A 21 6.53 -4.87 -0.18
CA VAL A 21 7.35 -5.60 0.80
C VAL A 21 7.28 -7.11 0.53
N VAL A 22 6.09 -7.65 0.29
CA VAL A 22 5.91 -9.06 -0.08
C VAL A 22 6.64 -9.37 -1.38
N GLY A 23 6.52 -8.53 -2.41
CA GLY A 23 7.24 -8.69 -3.67
C GLY A 23 8.75 -8.69 -3.50
N ALA A 24 9.28 -7.80 -2.65
CA ALA A 24 10.71 -7.75 -2.32
C ALA A 24 11.18 -9.03 -1.59
N ILE A 25 10.42 -9.50 -0.59
CA ILE A 25 10.72 -10.74 0.14
C ILE A 25 10.71 -11.92 -0.84
N VAL A 26 9.69 -12.02 -1.69
CA VAL A 26 9.58 -13.07 -2.71
C VAL A 26 10.79 -13.05 -3.63
N SER A 27 11.21 -11.90 -4.14
CA SER A 27 12.42 -11.77 -4.96
C SER A 27 13.67 -12.30 -4.26
N VAL A 28 13.85 -11.99 -2.97
CA VAL A 28 15.01 -12.46 -2.19
C VAL A 28 14.97 -13.97 -1.99
N VAL A 29 13.84 -14.53 -1.55
CA VAL A 29 13.75 -15.97 -1.22
C VAL A 29 13.74 -16.87 -2.47
N SER A 30 13.27 -16.35 -3.61
CA SER A 30 13.17 -17.11 -4.87
C SER A 30 14.30 -16.81 -5.87
N SER A 31 15.21 -15.89 -5.56
CA SER A 31 16.24 -15.39 -6.47
C SER A 31 15.72 -14.85 -7.81
N ILE A 32 14.46 -14.42 -7.84
CA ILE A 32 13.87 -13.74 -9.01
C ILE A 32 14.33 -12.27 -9.00
N SER A 33 14.51 -11.71 -10.20
CA SER A 33 14.87 -10.30 -10.39
C SER A 33 14.07 -9.37 -9.46
N ALA A 34 14.78 -8.52 -8.73
CA ALA A 34 14.19 -7.51 -7.85
C ALA A 34 13.26 -6.57 -8.62
N THR A 35 13.60 -6.25 -9.87
CA THR A 35 12.75 -5.44 -10.76
C THR A 35 11.39 -6.09 -10.97
N LEU A 36 11.34 -7.41 -11.14
CA LEU A 36 10.08 -8.14 -11.31
C LEU A 36 9.28 -8.19 -10.01
N GLY A 37 9.89 -8.55 -8.88
CA GLY A 37 9.16 -8.63 -7.61
C GLY A 37 8.62 -7.29 -7.14
N LEU A 38 9.43 -6.23 -7.24
CA LEU A 38 9.00 -4.87 -6.92
C LEU A 38 7.96 -4.34 -7.91
N GLY A 39 8.11 -4.63 -9.21
CA GLY A 39 7.14 -4.24 -10.24
C GLY A 39 5.77 -4.90 -10.01
N VAL A 40 5.76 -6.21 -9.77
CA VAL A 40 4.54 -6.97 -9.47
C VAL A 40 3.90 -6.50 -8.16
N GLY A 41 4.69 -6.22 -7.12
CA GLY A 41 4.19 -5.66 -5.86
C GLY A 41 3.71 -4.20 -5.99
N GLY A 42 4.28 -3.43 -6.91
CA GLY A 42 3.90 -2.04 -7.16
C GLY A 42 2.49 -1.89 -7.75
N ILE A 43 2.07 -2.81 -8.64
CA ILE A 43 0.76 -2.77 -9.29
C ILE A 43 -0.41 -2.75 -8.28
N PRO A 44 -0.55 -3.74 -7.36
CA PRO A 44 -1.61 -3.72 -6.36
C PRO A 44 -1.47 -2.53 -5.39
N SER A 45 -0.25 -2.08 -5.10
CA SER A 45 -0.01 -0.90 -4.24
C SER A 45 -0.53 0.39 -4.88
N LEU A 46 -0.35 0.55 -6.19
CA LEU A 46 -0.97 1.63 -6.97
C LEU A 46 -2.49 1.52 -7.01
N GLY A 47 -3.03 0.30 -7.00
CA GLY A 47 -4.48 0.06 -6.88
C GLY A 47 -5.04 0.57 -5.54
N VAL A 48 -4.35 0.29 -4.43
CA VAL A 48 -4.73 0.80 -3.11
C VAL A 48 -4.63 2.33 -3.06
N LEU A 49 -3.57 2.91 -3.64
CA LEU A 49 -3.43 4.36 -3.75
C LEU A 49 -4.57 4.98 -4.58
N GLY A 50 -4.90 4.40 -5.73
CA GLY A 50 -6.01 4.87 -6.57
C GLY A 50 -7.36 4.77 -5.85
N TYR A 51 -7.61 3.69 -5.12
CA TYR A 51 -8.80 3.55 -4.28
C TYR A 51 -8.87 4.65 -3.22
N ALA A 52 -7.78 4.87 -2.49
CA ALA A 52 -7.70 5.87 -1.44
C ALA A 52 -7.83 7.31 -1.96
N LEU A 53 -7.44 7.59 -3.21
CA LEU A 53 -7.54 8.93 -3.78
C LEU A 53 -8.89 9.20 -4.45
N PHE A 54 -9.52 8.20 -5.06
CA PHE A 54 -10.67 8.41 -5.95
C PHE A 54 -11.97 7.75 -5.48
N ILE A 55 -11.91 6.75 -4.58
CA ILE A 55 -13.10 6.03 -4.09
C ILE A 55 -13.42 6.42 -2.65
N ASP A 56 -12.42 6.45 -1.77
CA ASP A 56 -12.58 6.84 -0.37
C ASP A 56 -11.51 7.85 0.07
N PRO A 57 -11.55 9.09 -0.48
CA PRO A 57 -10.58 10.13 -0.14
C PRO A 57 -10.73 10.58 1.32
N PRO A 58 -9.62 11.01 1.96
CA PRO A 58 -9.68 11.60 3.28
C PRO A 58 -10.66 12.77 3.32
N ARG A 59 -11.60 12.73 4.27
CA ARG A 59 -12.52 13.85 4.49
C ARG A 59 -11.83 14.87 5.40
N GLU A 60 -11.96 16.15 5.09
CA GLU A 60 -11.51 17.22 6.00
C GLU A 60 -12.19 17.02 7.36
N VAL A 61 -11.38 17.06 8.42
CA VAL A 61 -11.85 17.10 9.80
C VAL A 61 -12.15 18.57 10.08
N ASP A 62 -13.45 18.93 10.07
CA ASP A 62 -13.94 20.24 10.53
C ASP A 62 -13.63 20.47 12.02
#